data_AF-A0A354B6C8-F1
#
_entry.id   AF-A0A354B6C8-F1
#
_cell.length_a   1.000
_cell.length_b   1.000
_cell.length_c   1.000
_cell.angle_alpha   90.00
_cell.angle_beta   90.00
_cell.angle_gamma   90.00
#
_symmetry.space_group_name_H-M   'P 1'
#
loop_
_entity.id
_entity.type
_entity.pdbx_description
1 polymer ?
#
loop_
_entity_poly.entity_id
_entity_poly.type
_entity_poly.pdbx_seq_one_letter_code
_entity_poly.pdbx_strand_id
1 'polypeptide(L)'
;MEVLLAFDAPSDPTDIETIRVYVDEGSGFQRVAKTTIDGSPASLGSVFDLNTTDPTTWSMGVYPVPDGAEIGIAVTFGDAAGNESGWYPITVTPTGISCS
;
A
#
# COMPACT_ATOMS: atom_id res chain seq x y z
N MET A 1 -3.76 10.35 9.20
CA MET A 1 -4.98 10.06 8.42
C MET A 1 -4.96 8.61 7.98
N GLU A 2 -6.10 8.04 7.64
CA GLU A 2 -6.18 6.73 6.97
C GLU A 2 -6.68 6.92 5.54
N VAL A 3 -6.22 6.04 4.64
CA VAL A 3 -6.68 5.99 3.25
C VAL A 3 -6.94 4.55 2.87
N LEU A 4 -8.04 4.31 2.16
CA LEU A 4 -8.33 3.05 1.51
C LEU A 4 -7.92 3.13 0.06
N LEU A 5 -7.14 2.16 -0.38
CA LEU A 5 -6.58 2.06 -1.72
C LEU A 5 -7.15 0.83 -2.40
N ALA A 6 -7.41 0.93 -3.70
CA ALA A 6 -7.65 -0.21 -4.57
C ALA A 6 -6.70 -0.10 -5.77
N PHE A 7 -6.09 -1.21 -6.16
CA PHE A 7 -5.12 -1.28 -7.24
C PHE A 7 -5.16 -2.65 -7.90
N ASP A 8 -4.63 -2.72 -9.13
CA ASP A 8 -4.58 -3.97 -9.88
C ASP A 8 -3.73 -5.00 -9.14
N ALA A 9 -4.27 -6.22 -9.05
CA ALA A 9 -3.51 -7.34 -8.53
C ALA A 9 -2.27 -7.60 -9.41
N PRO A 10 -1.14 -8.03 -8.82
CA PRO A 10 0.03 -8.43 -9.60
C PRO A 10 -0.35 -9.59 -10.55
N SER A 11 0.32 -9.65 -11.71
CA SER A 11 0.05 -10.69 -12.71
C SER A 11 0.33 -12.11 -12.20
N ASP A 12 1.23 -12.24 -11.23
CA ASP A 12 1.51 -13.48 -10.52
C ASP A 12 1.42 -13.21 -9.00
N PRO A 13 0.22 -13.29 -8.41
CA PRO A 13 0.02 -13.00 -6.99
C PRO A 13 0.57 -14.09 -6.08
N THR A 14 0.79 -15.31 -6.60
CA THR A 14 1.29 -16.44 -5.81
C THR A 14 2.76 -16.32 -5.45
N ASP A 15 3.53 -15.57 -6.24
CA ASP A 15 4.96 -15.33 -6.01
C ASP A 15 5.22 -14.07 -5.15
N ILE A 16 4.17 -13.37 -4.70
CA ILE A 16 4.30 -12.19 -3.87
C ILE A 16 4.31 -12.60 -2.39
N GLU A 17 5.31 -12.15 -1.65
CA GLU A 17 5.43 -12.34 -0.20
C GLU A 17 5.10 -11.07 0.56
N THR A 18 5.49 -9.91 0.00
CA THR A 18 5.35 -8.63 0.69
C THR A 18 4.79 -7.54 -0.21
N ILE A 19 4.10 -6.59 0.41
CA ILE A 19 3.65 -5.35 -0.21
C ILE A 19 4.36 -4.20 0.48
N ARG A 20 4.88 -3.26 -0.30
CA ARG A 20 5.52 -2.05 0.21
C ARG A 20 4.71 -0.84 -0.24
N VAL A 21 4.59 0.13 0.65
CA VAL A 21 3.86 1.37 0.40
C VAL A 21 4.83 2.53 0.51
N TYR A 22 4.77 3.41 -0.48
CA TYR A 22 5.55 4.63 -0.55
C TYR A 22 4.61 5.83 -0.56
N VAL A 23 5.02 6.93 0.08
CA VAL A 23 4.29 8.20 0.09
C VAL A 23 5.22 9.31 -0.41
N ASP A 24 4.71 10.18 -1.27
CA ASP A 24 5.35 11.41 -1.72
C ASP A 24 4.56 12.62 -1.24
N GLU A 25 5.17 13.42 -0.37
CA GLU A 25 4.65 14.68 0.16
C GLU A 25 5.13 15.92 -0.64
N GLY A 26 5.65 15.71 -1.85
CA GLY A 26 6.22 16.74 -2.72
C GLY A 26 7.76 16.78 -2.71
N SER A 27 8.42 15.77 -2.14
CA SER A 27 9.89 15.67 -2.09
C SER A 27 10.43 14.33 -2.61
N GLY A 28 9.55 13.51 -3.20
CA GLY A 28 9.84 12.18 -3.71
C GLY A 28 9.30 11.08 -2.80
N PHE A 29 9.05 9.92 -3.39
CA PHE A 29 8.51 8.74 -2.71
C PHE A 29 9.45 8.20 -1.63
N GLN A 30 8.95 8.09 -0.39
CA GLN A 30 9.62 7.43 0.73
C GLN A 30 8.82 6.21 1.16
N ARG A 31 9.51 5.10 1.48
CA ARG A 31 8.83 3.89 1.97
C ARG A 31 8.31 4.09 3.38
N VAL A 32 6.99 3.98 3.56
CA VAL A 32 6.31 4.17 4.84
C VAL A 32 5.77 2.88 5.42
N ALA A 33 5.47 1.87 4.59
CA ALA A 33 5.01 0.57 5.07
C ALA A 33 5.60 -0.63 4.33
N LYS A 34 5.66 -1.77 5.03
CA LYS A 34 5.98 -3.10 4.49
C LYS A 34 5.18 -4.15 5.26
N THR A 35 4.28 -4.83 4.56
CA THR A 35 3.43 -5.91 5.11
C THR A 35 3.60 -7.19 4.30
N THR A 36 3.36 -8.35 4.92
CA THR A 36 3.23 -9.61 4.19
C THR A 36 1.82 -9.74 3.59
N ILE A 37 1.68 -10.51 2.52
CA ILE A 37 0.38 -10.67 1.82
C ILE A 37 -0.64 -11.51 2.59
N ASP A 38 -0.17 -12.30 3.55
CA ASP A 38 -0.99 -13.18 4.40
C ASP A 38 -1.73 -12.42 5.51
N GLY A 39 -1.58 -11.09 5.57
CA GLY A 39 -2.16 -10.24 6.60
C GLY A 39 -1.45 -10.33 7.95
N SER A 40 -0.29 -11.00 8.03
CA SER A 40 0.55 -10.95 9.23
C SER A 40 0.97 -9.49 9.53
N PRO A 41 1.21 -9.16 10.81
CA PRO A 41 1.49 -7.79 11.22
C PRO A 41 2.61 -7.15 10.41
N ALA A 42 2.39 -5.92 9.94
CA ALA A 42 3.36 -5.18 9.16
C ALA A 42 4.69 -5.02 9.92
N SER A 43 5.79 -5.24 9.21
CA SER A 43 7.16 -5.06 9.73
C SER A 43 7.59 -3.59 9.79
N LEU A 44 6.90 -2.72 9.06
CA LEU A 44 7.14 -1.27 8.97
C LEU A 44 5.79 -0.59 8.62
N GLY A 45 5.44 0.50 9.30
CA GLY A 45 4.16 1.22 9.09
C GLY A 45 2.91 0.41 9.52
N SER A 46 1.70 0.92 9.23
CA SER A 46 0.45 0.18 9.50
C SER A 46 -0.40 0.07 8.23
N VAL A 47 -0.31 -1.10 7.57
CA VAL A 47 -1.38 -1.58 6.69
C VAL A 47 -2.38 -2.31 7.58
N PHE A 48 -3.67 -2.02 7.50
CA PHE A 48 -4.66 -2.54 8.47
C PHE A 48 -5.89 -3.25 7.86
N ASP A 49 -6.10 -3.16 6.55
CA ASP A 49 -7.27 -3.76 5.89
C ASP A 49 -6.89 -4.36 4.52
N LEU A 50 -5.84 -5.21 4.51
CA LEU A 50 -5.37 -5.84 3.28
C LEU A 50 -6.34 -6.93 2.83
N ASN A 51 -6.86 -6.78 1.61
CA ASN A 51 -7.71 -7.77 0.95
C ASN A 51 -7.13 -8.14 -0.42
N THR A 52 -6.78 -9.41 -0.56
CA THR A 52 -6.17 -10.01 -1.76
C THR A 52 -7.04 -11.12 -2.36
N THR A 53 -8.31 -11.22 -1.95
CA THR A 53 -9.21 -12.33 -2.31
C THR A 53 -9.67 -12.28 -3.77
N ASP A 54 -9.76 -11.09 -4.36
CA ASP A 54 -10.05 -10.91 -5.78
C ASP A 54 -8.74 -11.03 -6.58
N PRO A 55 -8.67 -11.91 -7.59
CA PRO A 55 -7.45 -12.16 -8.35
C PRO A 55 -7.09 -11.03 -9.34
N THR A 56 -7.96 -10.03 -9.49
CA THR A 56 -7.78 -8.90 -10.42
C THR A 56 -7.57 -7.57 -9.71
N THR A 57 -8.15 -7.40 -8.52
CA THR A 57 -8.11 -6.14 -7.78
C THR A 57 -7.80 -6.40 -6.32
N TRP A 58 -6.78 -5.76 -5.78
CA TRP A 58 -6.46 -5.80 -4.36
C TRP A 58 -6.80 -4.47 -3.70
N SER A 59 -7.10 -4.50 -2.39
CA SER A 59 -7.35 -3.30 -1.62
C SER A 59 -6.59 -3.30 -0.30
N MET A 60 -6.28 -2.11 0.21
CA MET A 60 -5.67 -1.96 1.54
C MET A 60 -6.02 -0.64 2.21
N GLY A 61 -6.08 -0.67 3.54
CA GLY A 61 -6.00 0.54 4.38
C GLY A 61 -4.57 0.85 4.79
N VAL A 62 -4.13 2.11 4.63
CA VAL A 62 -2.80 2.60 5.05
C VAL A 62 -2.95 3.67 6.12
N TYR A 63 -2.20 3.51 7.21
CA TYR A 63 -2.14 4.44 8.34
C TYR A 63 -0.73 4.46 8.99
N PRO A 64 -0.31 5.59 9.57
CA PRO A 64 -0.80 6.94 9.29
C PRO A 64 -0.28 7.42 7.93
N VAL A 65 -1.12 8.15 7.19
CA VAL A 65 -0.67 9.02 6.09
C VAL A 65 -0.78 10.50 6.49
N PRO A 66 0.04 11.38 5.88
CA PRO A 66 -0.03 12.84 6.09
C PRO A 66 -1.43 13.39 5.81
N ASP A 67 -1.79 14.46 6.51
CA ASP A 67 -3.06 15.19 6.31
C ASP A 67 -2.84 16.41 5.40
N GLY A 68 -3.89 16.82 4.70
CA GLY A 68 -3.94 18.06 3.94
C GLY A 68 -3.85 17.89 2.44
N ALA A 69 -2.69 18.21 1.85
CA ALA A 69 -2.52 18.29 0.41
C ALA A 69 -2.62 16.91 -0.28
N GLU A 70 -2.81 16.93 -1.60
CA GLU A 70 -2.72 15.74 -2.44
C GLU A 70 -1.34 15.09 -2.27
N ILE A 71 -1.34 13.78 -1.97
CA ILE A 71 -0.12 12.97 -1.81
C ILE A 71 -0.07 11.91 -2.90
N GLY A 72 1.15 11.58 -3.34
CA GLY A 72 1.40 10.42 -4.17
C GLY A 72 1.54 9.19 -3.27
N ILE A 73 0.84 8.11 -3.58
CA ILE A 73 1.08 6.79 -2.98
C ILE A 73 1.57 5.86 -4.08
N ALA A 74 2.57 5.03 -3.82
CA ALA A 74 2.96 3.97 -4.73
C ALA A 74 2.99 2.63 -4.00
N VAL A 75 2.44 1.61 -4.64
CA VAL A 75 2.47 0.23 -4.14
C VAL A 75 3.43 -0.58 -5.01
N THR A 76 4.27 -1.38 -4.35
CA THR A 76 5.14 -2.36 -5.01
C THR A 76 5.04 -3.70 -4.30
N PHE A 77 5.47 -4.74 -5.01
CA PHE A 77 5.40 -6.12 -4.56
C PHE A 77 6.80 -6.69 -4.38
N GLY A 78 6.97 -7.56 -3.39
CA GLY A 78 8.22 -8.22 -3.09
C GLY A 78 8.09 -9.72 -3.12
N ASP A 79 9.03 -10.39 -3.77
CA ASP A 79 9.13 -11.85 -3.79
C ASP A 79 9.87 -12.41 -2.56
N ALA A 80 9.94 -13.74 -2.46
CA ALA A 80 10.65 -14.44 -1.39
C ALA A 80 12.18 -14.19 -1.37
N ALA A 81 12.76 -13.81 -2.52
CA ALA A 81 14.17 -13.41 -2.61
C ALA A 81 14.39 -11.94 -2.19
N GLY A 82 13.32 -11.19 -1.93
CA GLY A 82 13.35 -9.80 -1.54
C GLY A 82 13.43 -8.83 -2.72
N ASN A 83 13.38 -9.30 -3.96
CA ASN A 83 13.31 -8.45 -5.13
C ASN A 83 12.02 -7.65 -5.10
N GLU A 84 12.03 -6.48 -5.72
CA GLU A 84 10.88 -5.57 -5.77
C GLU A 84 10.44 -5.37 -7.22
N SER A 85 9.14 -5.49 -7.46
CA SER A 85 8.54 -5.37 -8.78
C SER A 85 7.22 -4.61 -8.71
N GLY A 86 6.73 -4.21 -9.88
CA GLY A 86 5.56 -3.35 -9.99
C GLY A 86 5.85 -1.90 -9.62
N TRP A 87 4.92 -1.02 -10.01
CA TRP A 87 4.85 0.36 -9.56
C TRP A 87 3.45 0.87 -9.85
N TYR A 88 2.61 0.90 -8.83
CA TYR A 88 1.20 1.28 -8.94
C TYR A 88 1.01 2.63 -8.24
N PRO A 89 1.24 3.75 -8.93
CA PRO A 89 1.05 5.07 -8.36
C PRO A 89 -0.44 5.39 -8.27
N ILE A 90 -0.86 5.89 -7.11
CA ILE A 90 -2.21 6.29 -6.77
C ILE A 90 -2.10 7.69 -6.19
N THR A 91 -2.76 8.65 -6.82
CA THR A 91 -2.86 10.01 -6.27
C THR A 91 -4.10 10.07 -5.38
N VAL A 92 -3.93 10.46 -4.13
CA VAL A 92 -5.04 10.61 -3.19
C VAL A 92 -4.98 11.96 -2.50
N THR A 93 -6.14 12.54 -2.26
CA THR A 93 -6.31 13.63 -1.30
C THR A 93 -6.86 13.00 -0.04
N PRO A 94 -6.06 12.86 1.04
CA PRO A 94 -6.51 12.23 2.28
C PRO A 94 -7.62 13.07 2.91
N THR A 95 -8.88 12.75 2.60
CA THR A 95 -10.01 13.35 3.29
C THR A 95 -10.19 12.58 4.58
N GLY A 96 -10.31 13.28 5.71
CA GLY A 96 -10.52 12.68 7.02
C GLY A 96 -11.82 11.92 7.10
N ILE A 97 -11.81 10.68 6.65
CA ILE A 97 -12.76 9.71 7.14
C ILE A 97 -12.21 9.29 8.49
N SER A 98 -12.55 10.07 9.52
CA SER A 98 -12.68 9.50 10.85
C SER A 98 -13.84 8.51 10.75
N CYS A 99 -13.57 7.20 10.74
CA CYS A 99 -14.61 6.26 11.13
C CYS A 99 -15.10 6.68 12.52
N SER A 100 -16.30 7.27 12.57
CA SER A 100 -17.02 7.63 13.80
C SER A 100 -17.54 6.41 14.51
#